data_AF-A1ZMN6-F1
#
_entry.id   AF-A1ZMN6-F1
#
_cell.length_a   1.000
_cell.length_b   1.000
_cell.length_c   1.000
_cell.angle_alpha   90.00
_cell.angle_beta   90.00
_cell.angle_gamma   90.00
#
_symmetry.space_group_name_H-M   'P 1'
#
loop_
_entity.id
_entity.type
_entity.pdbx_description
1 polymer ?
#
loop_
_entity_poly.entity_id
_entity_poly.type
_entity_poly.pdbx_seq_one_letter_code
_entity_poly.pdbx_strand_id
1 'polypeptide(L)'
;MSKKTKKRSTAAHHLSAFASVFQYGRDRVTIADWMQAWRIAESPVMPRTYPLMEVYDMVCIDAEVITAINNRKNKVLGEPFLVLDSEGNYQEVATKKLRGSWFDDFINAVLDAEFYGYSLIEIGQTLNDDDYSIKEINTVERRNIIPGRKLVLPYPFSAYQEGIDFSADYLKRWYIFCHSKRFPLGLLLYAAPYAILSRDALVKHAEFNRDYGKPYKIVHTDKEGEERREVLDALLNVEEELNGVFDIEEKVEVAFPSGGGGTVDTFDKMDEKASKKLLKIIQGHVKLSNDTDGGAQTYMNKDSIAKTPSEEIREYDMARVESVVNEELFPRLLDFNYPLAGHSFIFLDTYLRELQRQKKTISEKALELALNHFEVSGTEFEKATGIKVKKKATLPVDQNVKAVVKKNAENDTNTNTATESEANQETGNQVDSTGNLDTNVEVAKNQDFFKYGSVILPIRDKKLWASLLPDIAVSDLYINPRAGVYGYEDTPHITALYGLHALPNALKKLEALLATQQEMEVQLTAISVFEQKGKDYEVLKFEVTSPALVALHEALKTKFRHTLMYDTYVPHATIAFIKKGAAKKYTTAKIEQPIKLSLNEAIYSDGKGNKTLIKF
;
A
#
# COMPACT_ATOMS: atom_id res chain seq x y z
N MET A 1 -47.69 -2.29 -50.38
CA MET A 1 -46.83 -1.41 -49.55
C MET A 1 -46.45 -2.18 -48.29
N SER A 2 -45.21 -2.68 -48.24
CA SER A 2 -44.73 -3.55 -47.17
C SER A 2 -44.49 -2.74 -45.89
N LYS A 3 -45.17 -3.14 -44.80
CA LYS A 3 -44.91 -2.66 -43.44
C LYS A 3 -43.48 -3.06 -43.06
N LYS A 4 -42.53 -2.12 -43.13
CA LYS A 4 -41.23 -2.27 -42.47
C LYS A 4 -41.46 -2.21 -40.95
N THR A 5 -41.60 -3.39 -40.36
CA THR A 5 -41.39 -3.62 -38.93
C THR A 5 -40.00 -3.09 -38.58
N LYS A 6 -39.93 -1.93 -37.91
CA LYS A 6 -38.70 -1.49 -37.25
C LYS A 6 -38.35 -2.57 -36.23
N LYS A 7 -37.38 -3.42 -36.56
CA LYS A 7 -36.62 -4.19 -35.56
C LYS A 7 -36.10 -3.15 -34.56
N ARG A 8 -36.68 -3.08 -33.37
CA ARG A 8 -36.02 -2.51 -32.19
C ARG A 8 -34.77 -3.35 -32.02
N SER A 9 -33.60 -2.81 -32.37
CA SER A 9 -32.35 -3.46 -32.04
C SER A 9 -32.26 -3.49 -30.52
N THR A 10 -32.20 -4.68 -29.97
CA THR A 10 -31.78 -4.98 -28.59
C THR A 10 -30.31 -4.63 -28.44
N ALA A 11 -29.96 -3.34 -28.56
CA ALA A 11 -28.67 -2.85 -28.10
C ALA A 11 -28.79 -2.75 -26.57
N ALA A 12 -28.04 -3.59 -25.85
CA ALA A 12 -27.84 -3.42 -24.43
C ALA A 12 -27.43 -1.95 -24.20
N HIS A 13 -28.18 -1.22 -23.37
CA HIS A 13 -27.93 0.20 -23.12
C HIS A 13 -26.71 0.30 -22.20
N HIS A 14 -25.51 0.22 -22.78
CA HIS A 14 -24.25 0.51 -22.10
C HIS A 14 -24.23 1.99 -21.75
N LEU A 15 -24.34 2.32 -20.46
CA LEU A 15 -24.45 3.69 -19.99
C LEU A 15 -23.12 4.43 -20.15
N SER A 16 -21.99 3.71 -20.09
CA SER A 16 -20.66 4.24 -20.40
C SER A 16 -20.57 4.73 -21.85
N ALA A 17 -21.20 4.02 -22.79
CA ALA A 17 -21.24 4.41 -24.20
C ALA A 17 -22.32 5.46 -24.49
N PHE A 18 -23.41 5.45 -23.72
CA PHE A 18 -24.48 6.45 -23.80
C PHE A 18 -24.02 7.82 -23.30
N ALA A 19 -23.25 7.85 -22.21
CA ALA A 19 -22.70 9.07 -21.64
C ALA A 19 -21.50 9.54 -22.48
N SER A 20 -21.73 10.53 -23.34
CA SER A 20 -20.68 11.08 -24.19
C SER A 20 -19.66 11.86 -23.36
N VAL A 21 -18.38 11.58 -23.58
CA VAL A 21 -17.27 12.36 -23.04
C VAL A 21 -17.17 13.68 -23.81
N PHE A 22 -17.60 14.77 -23.18
CA PHE A 22 -17.47 16.10 -23.72
C PHE A 22 -16.17 16.75 -23.22
N GLN A 23 -15.36 17.28 -24.14
CA GLN A 23 -14.14 18.02 -23.78
C GLN A 23 -14.50 19.48 -23.49
N TYR A 24 -14.31 19.91 -22.26
CA TYR A 24 -14.52 21.29 -21.83
C TYR A 24 -13.25 22.14 -22.00
N GLY A 25 -13.45 23.47 -22.02
CA GLY A 25 -12.34 24.43 -21.98
C GLY A 25 -11.50 24.23 -20.72
N ARG A 26 -10.18 24.33 -20.87
CA ARG A 26 -9.21 24.19 -19.76
C ARG A 26 -8.87 25.56 -19.20
N ASP A 27 -9.90 26.30 -18.79
CA ASP A 27 -9.73 27.64 -18.26
C ASP A 27 -9.33 27.62 -16.78
N ARG A 28 -8.71 28.72 -16.34
CA ARG A 28 -8.29 28.87 -14.94
C ARG A 28 -9.53 28.95 -14.04
N VAL A 29 -9.67 27.95 -13.16
CA VAL A 29 -10.74 27.90 -12.14
C VAL A 29 -10.41 28.80 -10.96
N THR A 30 -11.36 29.65 -10.55
CA THR A 30 -11.27 30.52 -9.37
C THR A 30 -12.13 30.01 -8.20
N ILE A 31 -11.96 30.62 -7.01
CA ILE A 31 -12.84 30.35 -5.86
C ILE A 31 -14.30 30.69 -6.16
N ALA A 32 -14.56 31.73 -6.97
CA ALA A 32 -15.93 32.09 -7.36
C ALA A 32 -16.56 30.98 -8.21
N ASP A 33 -15.80 30.42 -9.16
CA ASP A 33 -16.25 29.29 -10.00
C ASP A 33 -16.54 28.05 -9.15
N TRP A 34 -15.66 27.72 -8.21
CA TRP A 34 -15.88 26.63 -7.24
C TRP A 34 -17.14 26.85 -6.39
N MET A 35 -17.36 28.05 -5.85
CA MET A 35 -18.56 28.38 -5.08
C MET A 35 -19.83 28.28 -5.94
N GLN A 36 -19.77 28.73 -7.19
CA GLN A 36 -20.89 28.64 -8.12
C GLN A 36 -21.19 27.18 -8.47
N ALA A 37 -20.17 26.38 -8.79
CA ALA A 37 -20.30 24.95 -9.07
C ALA A 37 -20.93 24.20 -7.89
N TRP A 38 -20.50 24.49 -6.67
CA TRP A 38 -21.09 23.92 -5.46
C TRP A 38 -22.58 24.27 -5.33
N ARG A 39 -22.96 25.55 -5.47
CA ARG A 39 -24.37 25.98 -5.44
C ARG A 39 -25.23 25.30 -6.50
N ILE A 40 -24.69 25.10 -7.70
CA ILE A 40 -25.39 24.41 -8.79
C ILE A 40 -25.59 22.92 -8.45
N ALA A 41 -24.58 22.27 -7.86
CA ALA A 41 -24.67 20.87 -7.45
C ALA A 41 -25.71 20.65 -6.33
N GLU A 42 -25.86 21.62 -5.42
CA GLU A 42 -26.85 21.58 -4.32
C GLU A 42 -28.24 22.10 -4.70
N SER A 43 -28.44 22.55 -5.94
CA SER A 43 -29.73 23.10 -6.37
C SER A 43 -30.87 22.10 -6.12
N PRO A 44 -31.89 22.44 -5.31
CA PRO A 44 -32.99 21.54 -5.02
C PRO A 44 -33.92 21.33 -6.23
N VAL A 45 -33.90 22.27 -7.19
CA VAL A 45 -34.79 22.26 -8.36
C VAL A 45 -34.11 21.54 -9.52
N MET A 46 -32.91 21.98 -9.90
CA MET A 46 -32.20 21.45 -11.07
C MET A 46 -30.71 21.24 -10.73
N PRO A 47 -30.38 20.20 -9.95
CA PRO A 47 -28.99 19.90 -9.61
C PRO A 47 -28.20 19.52 -10.86
N ARG A 48 -26.98 20.06 -10.99
CA ARG A 48 -25.99 19.66 -12.01
C ARG A 48 -24.63 19.50 -11.35
N THR A 49 -23.98 18.37 -11.60
CA THR A 49 -22.68 18.03 -11.00
C THR A 49 -21.50 18.30 -11.93
N TYR A 50 -21.73 18.39 -13.24
CA TYR A 50 -20.64 18.59 -14.21
C TYR A 50 -19.73 19.80 -13.93
N PRO A 51 -20.23 20.99 -13.49
CA PRO A 51 -19.33 22.11 -13.19
C PRO A 51 -18.41 21.78 -12.02
N LEU A 52 -18.89 20.98 -11.07
CA LEU A 52 -18.11 20.55 -9.93
C LEU A 52 -17.04 19.52 -10.33
N MET A 53 -17.38 18.60 -11.22
CA MET A 53 -16.42 17.63 -11.79
C MET A 53 -15.32 18.34 -12.60
N GLU A 54 -15.64 19.42 -13.32
CA GLU A 54 -14.63 20.24 -14.01
C GLU A 54 -13.65 20.91 -13.04
N VAL A 55 -14.17 21.47 -11.95
CA VAL A 55 -13.32 22.02 -10.89
C VAL A 55 -12.40 20.94 -10.32
N TYR A 56 -12.92 19.73 -10.10
CA TYR A 56 -12.15 18.60 -9.58
C TYR A 56 -11.03 18.17 -10.52
N ASP A 57 -11.31 18.02 -11.81
CA ASP A 57 -10.30 17.68 -12.79
C ASP A 57 -9.19 18.74 -12.87
N MET A 58 -9.54 20.02 -12.76
CA MET A 58 -8.54 21.10 -12.78
C MET A 58 -7.67 21.13 -11.52
N VAL A 59 -8.23 20.86 -10.32
CA VAL A 59 -7.43 20.81 -9.09
C VAL A 59 -6.59 19.54 -8.99
N CYS A 60 -7.01 18.44 -9.62
CA CYS A 60 -6.23 17.21 -9.65
C CYS A 60 -4.96 17.30 -10.52
N ILE A 61 -4.77 18.37 -11.29
CA ILE A 61 -3.50 18.66 -11.99
C ILE A 61 -2.41 19.09 -10.98
N ASP A 62 -2.81 19.61 -9.82
CA ASP A 62 -1.90 20.01 -8.76
C ASP A 62 -1.11 18.81 -8.22
N ALA A 63 0.21 18.98 -8.11
CA ALA A 63 1.14 17.92 -7.74
C ALA A 63 0.89 17.38 -6.32
N GLU A 64 0.49 18.25 -5.39
CA GLU A 64 0.21 17.86 -4.01
C GLU A 64 -1.11 17.08 -3.94
N VAL A 65 -2.13 17.52 -4.69
CA VAL A 65 -3.43 16.84 -4.78
C VAL A 65 -3.28 15.44 -5.34
N ILE A 66 -2.66 15.29 -6.52
CA ILE A 66 -2.56 13.99 -7.18
C ILE A 66 -1.70 13.02 -6.37
N THR A 67 -0.62 13.50 -5.77
CA THR A 67 0.23 12.71 -4.88
C THR A 67 -0.53 12.26 -3.64
N ALA A 68 -1.31 13.17 -3.04
CA ALA A 68 -2.08 12.86 -1.85
C ALA A 68 -3.14 11.78 -2.09
N ILE A 69 -3.86 11.89 -3.22
CA ILE A 69 -4.87 10.92 -3.66
C ILE A 69 -4.22 9.56 -3.93
N ASN A 70 -3.16 9.53 -4.73
CA ASN A 70 -2.48 8.27 -5.09
C ASN A 70 -1.90 7.57 -3.87
N ASN A 71 -1.27 8.30 -2.95
CA ASN A 71 -0.74 7.72 -1.71
C ASN A 71 -1.84 7.08 -0.85
N ARG A 72 -3.02 7.69 -0.77
CA ARG A 72 -4.16 7.12 -0.05
C ARG A 72 -4.71 5.88 -0.75
N LYS A 73 -4.84 5.90 -2.07
CA LYS A 73 -5.37 4.77 -2.86
C LYS A 73 -4.41 3.58 -2.89
N ASN A 74 -3.11 3.83 -3.07
CA ASN A 74 -2.07 2.80 -3.10
C ASN A 74 -2.01 1.99 -1.80
N LYS A 75 -2.34 2.61 -0.66
CA LYS A 75 -2.46 1.93 0.64
C LYS A 75 -3.59 0.92 0.73
N VAL A 76 -4.55 0.95 -0.18
CA VAL A 76 -5.67 -0.02 -0.26
C VAL A 76 -5.46 -0.97 -1.43
N LEU A 77 -5.07 -0.45 -2.59
CA LEU A 77 -4.77 -1.26 -3.78
C LEU A 77 -3.60 -2.23 -3.55
N GLY A 78 -2.63 -1.86 -2.72
CA GLY A 78 -1.51 -2.73 -2.35
C GLY A 78 -1.84 -3.80 -1.31
N GLU A 79 -3.06 -3.83 -0.77
CA GLU A 79 -3.42 -4.73 0.32
C GLU A 79 -3.84 -6.11 -0.17
N PRO A 80 -3.20 -7.19 0.33
CA PRO A 80 -3.66 -8.55 0.04
C PRO A 80 -5.07 -8.77 0.58
N PHE A 81 -5.88 -9.52 -0.17
CA PHE A 81 -7.23 -9.90 0.22
C PHE A 81 -7.43 -11.41 0.15
N LEU A 82 -8.47 -11.86 0.85
CA LEU A 82 -8.89 -13.24 0.97
C LEU A 82 -10.37 -13.35 0.59
N VAL A 83 -10.72 -14.46 -0.06
CA VAL A 83 -12.10 -14.92 -0.15
C VAL A 83 -12.29 -16.06 0.85
N LEU A 84 -13.28 -15.95 1.71
CA LEU A 84 -13.67 -16.96 2.69
C LEU A 84 -14.96 -17.65 2.22
N ASP A 85 -15.14 -18.92 2.56
CA ASP A 85 -16.42 -19.60 2.41
C ASP A 85 -17.39 -19.29 3.55
N SER A 86 -18.58 -19.92 3.53
CA SER A 86 -19.62 -19.75 4.55
C SER A 86 -19.20 -20.21 5.95
N GLU A 87 -18.15 -21.02 6.06
CA GLU A 87 -17.59 -21.50 7.32
C GLU A 87 -16.41 -20.61 7.80
N GLY A 88 -16.01 -19.63 7.00
CA GLY A 88 -14.89 -18.73 7.28
C GLY A 88 -13.53 -19.28 6.86
N ASN A 89 -13.47 -20.38 6.10
CA ASN A 89 -12.22 -20.94 5.62
C ASN A 89 -11.74 -20.24 4.35
N TYR A 90 -10.43 -20.08 4.22
CA TYR A 90 -9.82 -19.44 3.06
C TYR A 90 -9.96 -20.29 1.79
N GLN A 91 -10.41 -19.65 0.71
CA GLN A 91 -10.60 -20.26 -0.60
C GLN A 91 -9.62 -19.68 -1.63
N GLU A 92 -8.52 -20.40 -1.88
CA GLU A 92 -7.45 -19.95 -2.76
C GLU A 92 -7.90 -19.78 -4.22
N VAL A 93 -8.65 -20.74 -4.75
CA VAL A 93 -9.11 -20.73 -6.15
C VAL A 93 -10.03 -19.53 -6.41
N ALA A 94 -10.95 -19.26 -5.48
CA ALA A 94 -11.85 -18.12 -5.55
C ALA A 94 -11.09 -16.79 -5.47
N THR A 95 -10.14 -16.69 -4.54
CA THR A 95 -9.27 -15.51 -4.39
C THR A 95 -8.47 -15.23 -5.66
N LYS A 96 -7.91 -16.28 -6.29
CA LYS A 96 -7.15 -16.15 -7.52
C LYS A 96 -7.98 -15.65 -8.70
N LYS A 97 -9.27 -16.05 -8.79
CA LYS A 97 -10.19 -15.56 -9.84
C LYS A 97 -10.45 -14.06 -9.77
N LEU A 98 -10.33 -13.44 -8.60
CA LEU A 98 -10.49 -11.99 -8.44
C LEU A 98 -9.21 -11.20 -8.73
N ARG A 99 -8.02 -11.81 -8.80
CA ARG A 99 -6.74 -11.11 -9.03
C ARG A 99 -6.52 -10.66 -10.50
N GLY A 100 -7.58 -10.29 -11.20
CA GLY A 100 -7.50 -9.70 -12.54
C GLY A 100 -7.43 -8.17 -12.48
N SER A 101 -6.90 -7.54 -13.53
CA SER A 101 -6.81 -6.07 -13.61
C SER A 101 -8.15 -5.37 -13.44
N TRP A 102 -9.24 -5.98 -13.93
CA TRP A 102 -10.60 -5.46 -13.77
C TRP A 102 -10.99 -5.27 -12.29
N PHE A 103 -10.45 -6.08 -11.38
CA PHE A 103 -10.78 -5.99 -9.96
C PHE A 103 -10.00 -4.85 -9.28
N ASP A 104 -8.76 -4.61 -9.71
CA ASP A 104 -8.02 -3.42 -9.28
C ASP A 104 -8.71 -2.15 -9.76
N ASP A 105 -9.17 -2.12 -11.03
CA ASP A 105 -9.98 -1.04 -11.58
C ASP A 105 -11.30 -0.87 -10.79
N PHE A 106 -11.90 -1.97 -10.33
CA PHE A 106 -13.10 -1.94 -9.50
C PHE A 106 -12.85 -1.27 -8.14
N ILE A 107 -11.82 -1.73 -7.42
CA ILE A 107 -11.42 -1.13 -6.14
C ILE A 107 -11.11 0.35 -6.35
N ASN A 108 -10.37 0.68 -7.41
CA ASN A 108 -10.03 2.04 -7.79
C ASN A 108 -11.27 2.92 -7.98
N ALA A 109 -12.29 2.43 -8.70
CA ALA A 109 -13.54 3.14 -8.92
C ALA A 109 -14.37 3.32 -7.64
N VAL A 110 -14.35 2.35 -6.72
CA VAL A 110 -14.96 2.47 -5.38
C VAL A 110 -14.27 3.57 -4.57
N LEU A 111 -12.94 3.61 -4.58
CA LEU A 111 -12.16 4.63 -3.87
C LEU A 111 -12.36 6.03 -4.48
N ASP A 112 -12.42 6.14 -5.80
CA ASP A 112 -12.70 7.39 -6.50
C ASP A 112 -14.04 8.00 -6.09
N ALA A 113 -15.03 7.18 -5.70
CA ALA A 113 -16.31 7.68 -5.21
C ALA A 113 -16.16 8.51 -3.93
N GLU A 114 -15.15 8.28 -3.09
CA GLU A 114 -14.91 9.11 -1.90
C GLU A 114 -14.33 10.49 -2.29
N PHE A 115 -13.53 10.57 -3.35
CA PHE A 115 -12.92 11.81 -3.81
C PHE A 115 -13.88 12.70 -4.61
N TYR A 116 -14.61 12.10 -5.55
CA TYR A 116 -15.55 12.79 -6.45
C TYR A 116 -16.99 12.79 -5.92
N GLY A 117 -17.26 12.05 -4.85
CA GLY A 117 -18.56 11.90 -4.21
C GLY A 117 -19.31 10.67 -4.70
N TYR A 118 -19.13 10.28 -5.97
CA TYR A 118 -19.76 9.09 -6.52
C TYR A 118 -18.97 8.49 -7.69
N SER A 119 -19.26 7.22 -7.97
CA SER A 119 -18.88 6.48 -9.18
C SER A 119 -20.04 5.58 -9.59
N LEU A 120 -20.34 5.50 -10.89
CA LEU A 120 -21.24 4.49 -11.44
C LEU A 120 -20.42 3.49 -12.24
N ILE A 121 -20.27 2.29 -11.70
CA ILE A 121 -19.47 1.23 -12.28
C ILE A 121 -20.36 0.39 -13.17
N GLU A 122 -19.93 0.15 -14.40
CA GLU A 122 -20.54 -0.73 -15.36
C GLU A 122 -19.73 -2.02 -15.48
N ILE A 123 -20.40 -3.14 -15.24
CA ILE A 123 -19.87 -4.49 -15.35
C ILE A 123 -20.36 -5.08 -16.67
N GLY A 124 -19.53 -5.88 -17.34
CA GLY A 124 -20.00 -6.79 -18.38
C GLY A 124 -20.23 -6.17 -19.76
N GLN A 125 -19.63 -5.00 -20.03
CA GLN A 125 -19.52 -4.49 -21.40
C GLN A 125 -18.65 -5.39 -22.27
N THR A 126 -17.53 -5.86 -21.70
CA THR A 126 -16.66 -6.85 -22.34
C THR A 126 -16.42 -8.02 -21.40
N LEU A 127 -16.69 -9.23 -21.90
CA LEU A 127 -16.48 -10.50 -21.19
C LEU A 127 -15.39 -11.31 -21.91
N ASN A 128 -14.82 -12.29 -21.22
CA ASN A 128 -13.92 -13.26 -21.84
C ASN A 128 -14.71 -14.24 -22.71
N ASP A 129 -14.25 -14.47 -23.93
CA ASP A 129 -14.95 -15.30 -24.92
C ASP A 129 -15.05 -16.77 -24.48
N ASP A 130 -14.08 -17.25 -23.69
CA ASP A 130 -13.95 -18.66 -23.31
C ASP A 130 -14.90 -19.07 -22.17
N ASP A 131 -15.03 -18.24 -21.14
CA ASP A 131 -15.74 -18.60 -19.90
C ASP A 131 -16.80 -17.57 -19.46
N TYR A 132 -17.02 -16.52 -20.25
CA TYR A 132 -17.92 -15.40 -19.96
C TYR A 132 -17.63 -14.68 -18.64
N SER A 133 -16.41 -14.84 -18.10
CA SER A 133 -15.95 -14.07 -16.94
C SER A 133 -15.69 -12.61 -17.31
N ILE A 134 -15.58 -11.75 -16.29
CA ILE A 134 -15.40 -10.32 -16.52
C ILE A 134 -14.00 -10.08 -17.08
N LYS A 135 -13.94 -9.39 -18.22
CA LYS A 135 -12.68 -8.99 -18.85
C LYS A 135 -12.27 -7.58 -18.44
N GLU A 136 -13.24 -6.67 -18.38
CA GLU A 136 -13.04 -5.29 -17.97
C GLU A 136 -14.28 -4.76 -17.24
N ILE A 137 -14.06 -3.69 -16.49
CA ILE A 137 -15.14 -2.85 -15.98
C ILE A 137 -14.95 -1.44 -16.51
N ASN A 138 -16.05 -0.70 -16.63
CA ASN A 138 -16.02 0.69 -17.06
C ASN A 138 -16.64 1.58 -16.00
N THR A 139 -16.32 2.88 -16.02
CA THR A 139 -17.01 3.88 -15.22
C THR A 139 -17.75 4.83 -16.14
N VAL A 140 -19.01 5.11 -15.80
CA VAL A 140 -19.81 6.09 -16.54
C VAL A 140 -19.28 7.49 -16.25
N GLU A 141 -19.16 8.33 -17.27
CA GLU A 141 -18.65 9.70 -17.16
C GLU A 141 -19.42 10.49 -16.08
N ARG A 142 -18.71 10.94 -15.03
CA ARG A 142 -19.30 11.55 -13.83
C ARG A 142 -20.06 12.82 -14.13
N ARG A 143 -19.61 13.61 -15.12
CA ARG A 143 -20.28 14.83 -15.58
C ARG A 143 -21.70 14.59 -16.10
N ASN A 144 -21.96 13.40 -16.61
CA ASN A 144 -23.24 13.04 -17.20
C ASN A 144 -24.21 12.49 -16.15
N ILE A 145 -23.76 12.22 -14.93
CA ILE A 145 -24.55 11.58 -13.88
C ILE A 145 -25.14 12.63 -12.95
N ILE A 146 -26.43 12.47 -12.61
CA ILE A 146 -27.10 13.27 -11.58
C ILE A 146 -27.49 12.34 -10.43
N PRO A 147 -26.64 12.23 -9.38
CA PRO A 147 -26.84 11.31 -8.26
C PRO A 147 -28.22 11.44 -7.61
N GLY A 148 -28.62 12.66 -7.25
CA GLY A 148 -29.88 12.93 -6.54
C GLY A 148 -31.14 12.58 -7.33
N ARG A 149 -31.04 12.40 -8.65
CA ARG A 149 -32.14 11.99 -9.53
C ARG A 149 -31.97 10.58 -10.09
N LYS A 150 -30.83 9.94 -9.83
CA LYS A 150 -30.43 8.64 -10.38
C LYS A 150 -30.43 8.59 -11.91
N LEU A 151 -30.08 9.70 -12.56
CA LEU A 151 -30.07 9.81 -14.01
C LEU A 151 -28.65 9.79 -14.57
N VAL A 152 -28.47 9.13 -15.71
CA VAL A 152 -27.35 9.36 -16.63
C VAL A 152 -27.90 10.12 -17.83
N LEU A 153 -27.23 11.19 -18.23
CA LEU A 153 -27.57 12.00 -19.40
C LEU A 153 -26.66 11.69 -20.59
N PRO A 154 -27.12 11.83 -21.84
CA PRO A 154 -26.28 11.60 -23.00
C PRO A 154 -25.16 12.65 -23.10
N TYR A 155 -25.47 13.89 -22.75
CA TYR A 155 -24.51 14.98 -22.52
C TYR A 155 -24.82 15.70 -21.20
N PRO A 156 -23.83 16.30 -20.52
CA PRO A 156 -24.03 16.93 -19.20
C PRO A 156 -25.13 18.00 -19.14
N PHE A 157 -25.32 18.73 -20.24
CA PHE A 157 -26.30 19.82 -20.40
C PHE A 157 -27.66 19.36 -20.95
N SER A 158 -27.85 18.08 -21.24
CA SER A 158 -29.10 17.56 -21.80
C SER A 158 -30.29 17.75 -20.84
N ALA A 159 -31.50 17.77 -21.39
CA ALA A 159 -32.70 17.80 -20.58
C ALA A 159 -32.86 16.48 -19.80
N TYR A 160 -33.46 16.54 -18.61
CA TYR A 160 -33.64 15.33 -17.77
C TYR A 160 -34.49 14.24 -18.42
N GLN A 161 -35.39 14.61 -19.32
CA GLN A 161 -36.26 13.68 -20.05
C GLN A 161 -35.49 12.78 -21.01
N GLU A 162 -34.30 13.21 -21.43
CA GLU A 162 -33.39 12.42 -22.27
C GLU A 162 -32.52 11.47 -21.44
N GLY A 163 -32.57 11.59 -20.10
CA GLY A 163 -31.79 10.77 -19.19
C GLY A 163 -32.33 9.36 -19.01
N ILE A 164 -31.42 8.43 -18.70
CA ILE A 164 -31.74 7.06 -18.31
C ILE A 164 -31.65 6.94 -16.79
N ASP A 165 -32.71 6.44 -16.16
CA ASP A 165 -32.69 6.08 -14.73
C ASP A 165 -31.83 4.84 -14.51
N PHE A 166 -30.63 5.01 -13.95
CA PHE A 166 -29.70 3.91 -13.72
C PHE A 166 -30.10 3.01 -12.55
N SER A 167 -31.15 3.36 -11.80
CA SER A 167 -31.70 2.54 -10.73
C SER A 167 -32.80 1.57 -11.17
N ALA A 168 -33.17 1.62 -12.44
CA ALA A 168 -34.17 0.72 -13.01
C ALA A 168 -33.75 -0.76 -12.88
N ASP A 169 -34.72 -1.63 -12.58
CA ASP A 169 -34.46 -3.04 -12.24
C ASP A 169 -33.68 -3.80 -13.33
N TYR A 170 -33.94 -3.51 -14.60
CA TYR A 170 -33.26 -4.16 -15.73
C TYR A 170 -31.77 -3.79 -15.85
N LEU A 171 -31.34 -2.70 -15.19
CA LEU A 171 -29.95 -2.24 -15.16
C LEU A 171 -29.21 -2.73 -13.90
N LYS A 172 -29.91 -3.03 -12.81
CA LYS A 172 -29.28 -3.39 -11.52
C LYS A 172 -28.22 -4.48 -11.63
N ARG A 173 -28.42 -5.48 -12.50
CA ARG A 173 -27.43 -6.55 -12.75
C ARG A 173 -26.06 -6.02 -13.20
N TRP A 174 -26.04 -4.97 -14.01
CA TRP A 174 -24.86 -4.49 -14.72
C TRP A 174 -24.19 -3.29 -14.04
N TYR A 175 -24.94 -2.55 -13.21
CA TYR A 175 -24.44 -1.30 -12.63
C TYR A 175 -24.37 -1.36 -11.11
N ILE A 176 -23.27 -0.83 -10.59
CA ILE A 176 -23.06 -0.59 -9.16
C ILE A 176 -22.85 0.90 -8.96
N PHE A 177 -23.76 1.53 -8.22
CA PHE A 177 -23.68 2.94 -7.87
C PHE A 177 -22.98 3.10 -6.51
N CYS A 178 -21.71 3.49 -6.55
CA CYS A 178 -20.92 3.81 -5.38
C CYS A 178 -21.13 5.28 -5.02
N HIS A 179 -21.92 5.56 -3.99
CA HIS A 179 -22.08 6.91 -3.44
C HIS A 179 -21.34 7.02 -2.10
N SER A 180 -20.52 8.05 -1.92
CA SER A 180 -19.90 8.35 -0.64
C SER A 180 -20.95 8.86 0.34
N LYS A 181 -21.08 8.16 1.47
CA LYS A 181 -21.98 8.59 2.56
C LYS A 181 -21.38 9.72 3.38
N ARG A 182 -20.03 9.79 3.45
CA ARG A 182 -19.31 10.79 4.23
C ARG A 182 -19.14 12.10 3.48
N PHE A 183 -18.93 12.00 2.17
CA PHE A 183 -18.71 13.15 1.29
C PHE A 183 -19.60 13.03 0.05
N PRO A 184 -20.92 13.30 0.14
CA PRO A 184 -21.85 13.08 -0.98
C PRO A 184 -21.54 13.85 -2.27
N LEU A 185 -20.83 14.98 -2.15
CA LEU A 185 -20.30 15.79 -3.25
C LEU A 185 -18.81 15.58 -3.51
N GLY A 186 -18.14 14.74 -2.72
CA GLY A 186 -16.73 14.42 -2.85
C GLY A 186 -15.83 15.14 -1.87
N LEU A 187 -14.78 14.45 -1.44
CA LEU A 187 -13.72 15.01 -0.60
C LEU A 187 -13.02 16.19 -1.29
N LEU A 188 -12.95 16.17 -2.62
CA LEU A 188 -12.39 17.26 -3.42
C LEU A 188 -13.16 18.57 -3.28
N LEU A 189 -14.43 18.56 -2.87
CA LEU A 189 -15.17 19.79 -2.54
C LEU A 189 -14.43 20.62 -1.50
N TYR A 190 -13.91 19.94 -0.47
CA TYR A 190 -13.25 20.57 0.67
C TYR A 190 -11.79 20.90 0.38
N ALA A 191 -11.13 20.10 -0.47
CA ALA A 191 -9.72 20.28 -0.82
C ALA A 191 -9.50 21.34 -1.92
N ALA A 192 -10.40 21.41 -2.91
CA ALA A 192 -10.31 22.31 -4.06
C ALA A 192 -10.00 23.78 -3.73
N PRO A 193 -10.64 24.45 -2.74
CA PRO A 193 -10.31 25.85 -2.45
C PRO A 193 -8.85 26.05 -2.05
N TYR A 194 -8.23 25.07 -1.38
CA TYR A 194 -6.82 25.16 -0.99
C TYR A 194 -5.88 24.92 -2.17
N ALA A 195 -6.20 23.97 -3.05
CA ALA A 195 -5.46 23.79 -4.31
C ALA A 195 -5.51 25.06 -5.18
N ILE A 196 -6.68 25.70 -5.30
CA ILE A 196 -6.85 26.96 -6.03
C ILE A 196 -5.98 28.07 -5.42
N LEU A 197 -5.97 28.20 -4.09
CA LEU A 197 -5.19 29.22 -3.38
C LEU A 197 -3.68 28.99 -3.47
N SER A 198 -3.22 27.74 -3.36
CA SER A 198 -1.81 27.35 -3.53
C SER A 198 -1.33 27.72 -4.95
N ARG A 199 -2.04 27.25 -5.98
CA ARG A 199 -1.74 27.61 -7.38
C ARG A 199 -1.72 29.12 -7.59
N ASP A 200 -2.70 29.84 -7.04
CA ASP A 200 -2.77 31.31 -7.17
C ASP A 200 -1.59 32.01 -6.47
N ALA A 201 -1.14 31.50 -5.32
CA ALA A 201 0.05 32.00 -4.63
C ALA A 201 1.31 31.77 -5.48
N LEU A 202 1.47 30.59 -6.09
CA LEU A 202 2.60 30.29 -6.97
C LEU A 202 2.62 31.19 -8.21
N VAL A 203 1.47 31.42 -8.86
CA VAL A 203 1.36 32.33 -10.00
C VAL A 203 1.74 33.76 -9.59
N LYS A 204 1.24 34.22 -8.43
CA LYS A 204 1.56 35.57 -7.92
C LYS A 204 3.03 35.70 -7.52
N HIS A 205 3.62 34.64 -6.97
CA HIS A 205 5.05 34.60 -6.68
C HIS A 205 5.87 34.68 -7.98
N ALA A 206 5.48 33.95 -9.02
CA ALA A 206 6.14 34.02 -10.33
C ALA A 206 6.03 35.42 -10.96
N GLU A 207 4.85 36.06 -10.90
CA GLU A 207 4.66 37.45 -11.34
C GLU A 207 5.53 38.42 -10.53
N PHE A 208 5.58 38.27 -9.20
CA PHE A 208 6.44 39.08 -8.34
C PHE A 208 7.91 38.93 -8.71
N ASN A 209 8.40 37.70 -8.90
CA ASN A 209 9.79 37.45 -9.29
C ASN A 209 10.10 37.99 -10.68
N ARG A 210 9.14 37.98 -11.60
CA ARG A 210 9.30 38.59 -12.92
C ARG A 210 9.44 40.12 -12.82
N ASP A 211 8.57 40.74 -12.05
CA ASP A 211 8.45 42.21 -12.02
C ASP A 211 9.51 42.84 -11.09
N TYR A 212 9.89 42.17 -9.99
CA TYR A 212 10.78 42.68 -8.94
C TYR A 212 12.05 41.86 -8.70
N GLY A 213 12.18 40.66 -9.28
CA GLY A 213 13.36 39.81 -9.12
C GLY A 213 14.57 40.25 -9.97
N LYS A 214 14.39 41.23 -10.86
CA LYS A 214 15.45 41.80 -11.69
C LYS A 214 15.83 43.22 -11.20
N PRO A 215 17.12 43.59 -11.22
CA PRO A 215 17.53 44.94 -10.89
C PRO A 215 17.04 45.95 -11.93
N TYR A 216 16.58 47.11 -11.47
CA TYR A 216 16.27 48.25 -12.34
C TYR A 216 17.54 49.06 -12.61
N LYS A 217 17.73 49.52 -13.85
CA LYS A 217 18.74 50.53 -14.17
C LYS A 217 18.05 51.86 -14.41
N ILE A 218 18.39 52.82 -13.56
CA ILE A 218 17.90 54.20 -13.65
C ILE A 218 19.09 55.08 -13.99
N VAL A 219 19.03 55.78 -15.11
CA VAL A 219 20.05 56.75 -15.51
C VAL A 219 19.48 58.16 -15.39
N HIS A 220 20.13 58.97 -14.56
CA HIS A 220 19.88 60.40 -14.48
C HIS A 220 20.85 61.12 -15.41
N THR A 221 20.34 61.99 -16.27
CA THR A 221 21.16 62.76 -17.21
C THR A 221 20.58 64.14 -17.43
N ASP A 222 21.44 65.14 -17.62
CA ASP A 222 21.15 66.51 -18.07
C ASP A 222 21.26 66.66 -19.58
N LYS A 223 21.52 65.56 -20.31
CA LYS A 223 21.65 65.56 -21.76
C LYS A 223 20.31 65.78 -22.44
N GLU A 224 20.32 66.59 -23.49
CA GLU A 224 19.17 66.87 -24.34
C GLU A 224 19.38 66.38 -25.79
N GLY A 225 18.30 66.31 -26.57
CA GLY A 225 18.36 66.04 -28.00
C GLY A 225 18.88 64.64 -28.36
N GLU A 226 19.87 64.58 -29.24
CA GLU A 226 20.39 63.34 -29.83
C GLU A 226 21.17 62.50 -28.82
N GLU A 227 21.95 63.12 -27.94
CA GLU A 227 22.73 62.41 -26.92
C GLU A 227 21.84 61.70 -25.88
N ARG A 228 20.68 62.29 -25.55
CA ARG A 228 19.68 61.61 -24.69
C ARG A 228 19.12 60.37 -25.38
N ARG A 229 18.93 60.44 -26.69
CA ARG A 229 18.40 59.33 -27.50
C ARG A 229 19.43 58.21 -27.62
N GLU A 230 20.72 58.52 -27.71
CA GLU A 230 21.80 57.51 -27.66
C GLU A 230 21.87 56.80 -26.30
N VAL A 231 21.71 57.54 -25.20
CA VAL A 231 21.63 56.95 -23.84
C VAL A 231 20.41 56.04 -23.72
N LEU A 232 19.25 56.48 -24.24
CA LEU A 232 18.04 55.68 -24.26
C LEU A 232 18.19 54.41 -25.11
N ASP A 233 18.75 54.52 -26.31
CA ASP A 233 18.98 53.37 -27.19
C ASP A 233 20.01 52.40 -26.58
N ALA A 234 21.07 52.90 -25.93
CA ALA A 234 22.03 52.06 -25.22
C ALA A 234 21.40 51.32 -24.02
N LEU A 235 20.42 51.93 -23.34
CA LEU A 235 19.62 51.30 -22.29
C LEU A 235 18.61 50.29 -22.86
N LEU A 236 17.89 50.63 -23.93
CA LEU A 236 16.87 49.77 -24.54
C LEU A 236 17.46 48.57 -25.30
N ASN A 237 18.70 48.66 -25.77
CA ASN A 237 19.43 47.56 -26.40
C ASN A 237 19.89 46.47 -25.42
N VAL A 238 19.70 46.67 -24.11
CA VAL A 238 19.82 45.60 -23.12
C VAL A 238 18.46 44.91 -23.02
N GLU A 239 18.25 43.88 -23.83
CA GLU A 239 17.03 43.06 -23.78
C GLU A 239 16.79 42.53 -22.35
N GLU A 240 15.52 42.58 -21.92
CA GLU A 240 14.98 42.07 -20.64
C GLU A 240 15.08 42.94 -19.37
N GLU A 241 15.34 44.24 -19.47
CA GLU A 241 15.39 45.15 -18.31
C GLU A 241 14.24 46.18 -18.29
N LEU A 242 13.72 46.46 -17.09
CA LEU A 242 12.80 47.58 -16.84
C LEU A 242 13.65 48.86 -16.70
N ASN A 243 13.85 49.57 -17.82
CA ASN A 243 14.76 50.71 -17.94
C ASN A 243 14.04 52.06 -17.99
N GLY A 244 14.69 53.11 -17.43
CA GLY A 244 14.17 54.48 -17.45
C GLY A 244 15.28 55.54 -17.49
N VAL A 245 15.01 56.65 -18.17
CA VAL A 245 15.88 57.84 -18.25
C VAL A 245 15.10 59.04 -17.71
N PHE A 246 15.64 59.70 -16.69
CA PHE A 246 15.00 60.85 -16.03
C PHE A 246 15.92 62.05 -16.04
N ASP A 247 15.33 63.25 -16.09
CA ASP A 247 16.06 64.48 -15.84
C ASP A 247 16.52 64.55 -14.39
N ILE A 248 17.62 65.27 -14.14
CA ILE A 248 18.21 65.39 -12.79
C ILE A 248 17.23 66.03 -11.80
N GLU A 249 16.31 66.88 -12.28
CA GLU A 249 15.29 67.54 -11.46
C GLU A 249 13.99 66.72 -11.30
N GLU A 250 13.82 65.63 -12.06
CA GLU A 250 12.63 64.78 -11.99
C GLU A 250 12.82 63.64 -11.00
N LYS A 251 11.95 63.60 -9.97
CA LYS A 251 11.90 62.50 -9.01
C LYS A 251 10.61 61.71 -9.18
N VAL A 252 10.71 60.48 -9.69
CA VAL A 252 9.60 59.52 -9.69
C VAL A 252 9.79 58.56 -8.54
N GLU A 253 9.02 58.75 -7.46
CA GLU A 253 8.94 57.79 -6.37
C GLU A 253 7.84 56.76 -6.65
N VAL A 254 8.24 55.51 -6.90
CA VAL A 254 7.32 54.38 -6.79
C VAL A 254 7.21 54.04 -5.31
N ALA A 255 6.17 54.55 -4.66
CA ALA A 255 5.92 54.29 -3.25
C ALA A 255 5.46 52.84 -3.06
N PHE A 256 6.33 52.00 -2.52
CA PHE A 256 5.95 50.70 -1.98
C PHE A 256 5.45 50.88 -0.54
N PRO A 257 4.40 50.18 -0.11
CA PRO A 257 4.03 50.17 1.30
C PRO A 257 5.25 49.73 2.14
N SER A 258 5.61 50.55 3.13
CA SER A 258 6.75 50.33 4.01
C SER A 258 6.60 48.99 4.75
N GLY A 259 7.43 48.00 4.40
CA GLY A 259 7.34 46.61 4.89
C GLY A 259 7.67 45.51 3.87
N GLY A 260 8.01 45.86 2.62
CA GLY A 260 8.16 44.93 1.48
C GLY A 260 9.18 43.80 1.59
N GLY A 261 10.05 43.77 2.61
CA GLY A 261 10.99 42.66 2.84
C GLY A 261 10.32 41.32 3.17
N GLY A 262 9.03 41.31 3.53
CA GLY A 262 8.24 40.08 3.79
C GLY A 262 7.34 39.61 2.63
N THR A 263 7.42 40.22 1.45
CA THR A 263 6.46 39.98 0.36
C THR A 263 6.67 38.62 -0.32
N VAL A 264 7.93 38.22 -0.55
CA VAL A 264 8.31 36.89 -1.08
C VAL A 264 7.83 35.77 -0.16
N ASP A 265 8.16 35.89 1.13
CA ASP A 265 7.72 35.00 2.21
C ASP A 265 6.20 34.82 2.29
N THR A 266 5.42 35.83 1.87
CA THR A 266 3.95 35.80 1.99
C THR A 266 3.33 34.78 1.04
N PHE A 267 3.86 34.67 -0.19
CA PHE A 267 3.36 33.72 -1.17
C PHE A 267 3.72 32.28 -0.77
N ASP A 268 4.96 32.05 -0.38
CA ASP A 268 5.42 30.71 0.05
C ASP A 268 4.68 30.25 1.32
N LYS A 269 4.47 31.14 2.30
CA LYS A 269 3.68 30.81 3.50
C LYS A 269 2.21 30.55 3.18
N MET A 270 1.67 31.16 2.12
CA MET A 270 0.30 30.90 1.68
C MET A 270 0.20 29.51 1.05
N ASP A 271 1.13 29.19 0.14
CA ASP A 271 1.24 27.88 -0.48
C ASP A 271 1.39 26.78 0.58
N GLU A 272 2.37 26.92 1.48
CA GLU A 272 2.62 25.98 2.56
C GLU A 272 1.37 25.73 3.42
N LYS A 273 0.67 26.79 3.85
CA LYS A 273 -0.55 26.66 4.66
C LYS A 273 -1.67 25.97 3.88
N ALA A 274 -1.82 26.28 2.60
CA ALA A 274 -2.85 25.69 1.75
C ALA A 274 -2.57 24.19 1.53
N SER A 275 -1.35 23.83 1.15
CA SER A 275 -0.88 22.45 0.97
C SER A 275 -1.02 21.61 2.24
N LYS A 276 -0.67 22.17 3.40
CA LYS A 276 -0.86 21.52 4.71
C LYS A 276 -2.33 21.24 5.04
N LYS A 277 -3.24 22.17 4.72
CA LYS A 277 -4.69 21.97 4.93
C LYS A 277 -5.26 20.94 3.97
N LEU A 278 -4.84 20.97 2.71
CA LEU A 278 -5.20 20.01 1.69
C LEU A 278 -4.81 18.58 2.09
N LEU A 279 -3.56 18.38 2.50
CA LEU A 279 -3.06 17.08 2.97
C LEU A 279 -3.85 16.57 4.18
N LYS A 280 -4.15 17.45 5.14
CA LYS A 280 -4.96 17.08 6.30
C LYS A 280 -6.35 16.59 5.90
N ILE A 281 -6.96 17.20 4.89
CA ILE A 281 -8.28 16.79 4.37
C ILE A 281 -8.19 15.43 3.68
N ILE A 282 -7.19 15.24 2.81
CA ILE A 282 -7.08 14.04 1.96
C ILE A 282 -6.54 12.83 2.73
N GLN A 283 -5.45 13.01 3.48
CA GLN A 283 -4.69 11.94 4.13
C GLN A 283 -4.84 11.90 5.66
N GLY A 284 -5.53 12.86 6.27
CA GLY A 284 -5.72 12.97 7.72
C GLY A 284 -4.52 13.53 8.49
N HIS A 285 -3.40 13.81 7.82
CA HIS A 285 -2.18 14.34 8.42
C HIS A 285 -1.47 15.29 7.45
N VAL A 286 -0.44 15.97 7.95
CA VAL A 286 0.16 17.16 7.31
C VAL A 286 1.56 16.88 6.74
N LYS A 287 2.10 15.68 6.94
CA LYS A 287 3.46 15.35 6.49
C LYS A 287 3.52 15.36 4.97
N LEU A 288 4.37 16.24 4.43
CA LEU A 288 4.71 16.25 3.01
C LEU A 288 5.62 15.04 2.69
N SER A 289 5.66 14.61 1.43
CA SER A 289 6.52 13.49 1.00
C SER A 289 8.02 13.76 1.16
N ASN A 290 8.42 15.02 1.35
CA ASN A 290 9.79 15.50 1.47
C ASN A 290 10.17 15.97 2.89
N ASP A 291 9.28 15.84 3.87
CA ASP A 291 9.49 16.36 5.22
C ASP A 291 10.39 15.39 6.03
N THR A 292 11.71 15.59 6.01
CA THR A 292 12.69 14.86 6.83
C THR A 292 12.80 15.37 8.26
N ASP A 293 12.36 16.60 8.53
CA ASP A 293 12.59 17.29 9.82
C ASP A 293 11.41 17.20 10.80
N GLY A 294 10.27 16.67 10.37
CA GLY A 294 9.12 16.39 11.24
C GLY A 294 9.25 15.05 11.93
N GLY A 295 9.97 14.99 13.05
CA GLY A 295 10.16 13.78 13.86
C GLY A 295 8.88 12.92 13.94
N ALA A 296 9.03 11.62 13.73
CA ALA A 296 7.98 10.62 13.88
C ALA A 296 7.50 10.45 15.35
N GLN A 297 7.51 11.52 16.14
CA GLN A 297 7.31 11.49 17.59
C GLN A 297 5.91 11.95 18.02
N THR A 298 5.08 12.55 17.15
CA THR A 298 3.76 13.04 17.58
C THR A 298 2.66 11.97 17.59
N TYR A 299 2.91 10.78 17.04
CA TYR A 299 1.96 9.65 17.04
C TYR A 299 2.54 8.33 17.55
N MET A 300 3.78 8.34 18.05
CA MET A 300 4.45 7.13 18.54
C MET A 300 4.68 7.22 20.05
N ASN A 301 3.60 7.08 20.83
CA ASN A 301 3.77 6.57 22.17
C ASN A 301 4.14 5.09 22.04
N LYS A 302 5.36 4.73 22.46
CA LYS A 302 5.94 3.37 22.38
C LYS A 302 5.11 2.29 23.09
N ASP A 303 4.08 2.67 23.85
CA ASP A 303 3.15 1.79 24.55
C ASP A 303 1.67 1.91 24.12
N SER A 304 1.31 2.72 23.12
CA SER A 304 -0.10 2.93 22.76
C SER A 304 -0.47 2.33 21.40
N ILE A 305 -1.55 1.57 21.42
CA ILE A 305 -2.37 1.06 20.31
C ILE A 305 -3.07 2.23 19.55
N ALA A 306 -2.44 3.40 19.43
CA ALA A 306 -3.00 4.56 18.76
C ALA A 306 -2.67 4.48 17.26
N LYS A 307 -3.70 4.33 16.43
CA LYS A 307 -3.57 4.34 14.97
C LYS A 307 -3.23 5.75 14.52
N THR A 308 -2.38 5.87 13.50
CA THR A 308 -2.19 7.17 12.85
C THR A 308 -3.48 7.56 12.12
N PRO A 309 -3.80 8.87 11.98
CA PRO A 309 -4.99 9.29 11.23
C PRO A 309 -5.05 8.74 9.79
N SER A 310 -3.88 8.51 9.18
CA SER A 310 -3.78 7.91 7.85
C SER A 310 -4.15 6.42 7.85
N GLU A 311 -3.82 5.68 8.90
CA GLU A 311 -4.23 4.28 9.06
C GLU A 311 -5.74 4.17 9.31
N GLU A 312 -6.33 5.09 10.09
CA GLU A 312 -7.79 5.12 10.29
C GLU A 312 -8.54 5.36 8.98
N ILE A 313 -8.02 6.26 8.13
CA ILE A 313 -8.57 6.50 6.80
C ILE A 313 -8.41 5.26 5.90
N ARG A 314 -7.23 4.62 5.90
CA ARG A 314 -7.00 3.38 5.15
C ARG A 314 -7.97 2.29 5.56
N GLU A 315 -8.18 2.09 6.86
CA GLU A 315 -9.12 1.09 7.37
C GLU A 315 -10.57 1.40 6.98
N TYR A 316 -10.97 2.67 7.01
CA TYR A 316 -12.29 3.08 6.53
C TYR A 316 -12.46 2.77 5.04
N ASP A 317 -11.46 3.12 4.21
CA ASP A 317 -11.50 2.88 2.77
C ASP A 317 -11.56 1.37 2.47
N MET A 318 -10.78 0.55 3.19
CA MET A 318 -10.83 -0.91 3.11
C MET A 318 -12.21 -1.46 3.49
N ALA A 319 -12.77 -1.04 4.62
CA ALA A 319 -14.09 -1.47 5.06
C ALA A 319 -15.18 -1.07 4.05
N ARG A 320 -15.03 0.09 3.41
CA ARG A 320 -15.95 0.53 2.35
C ARG A 320 -15.87 -0.40 1.13
N VAL A 321 -14.66 -0.74 0.68
CA VAL A 321 -14.43 -1.67 -0.42
C VAL A 321 -14.99 -3.05 -0.07
N GLU A 322 -14.71 -3.58 1.12
CA GLU A 322 -15.24 -4.86 1.59
C GLU A 322 -16.78 -4.89 1.56
N SER A 323 -17.44 -3.83 2.05
CA SER A 323 -18.90 -3.70 2.01
C SER A 323 -19.43 -3.69 0.57
N VAL A 324 -18.86 -2.89 -0.34
CA VAL A 324 -19.32 -2.88 -1.75
C VAL A 324 -19.10 -4.23 -2.42
N VAL A 325 -17.94 -4.87 -2.19
CA VAL A 325 -17.62 -6.16 -2.79
C VAL A 325 -18.63 -7.22 -2.34
N ASN A 326 -18.88 -7.31 -1.03
CA ASN A 326 -19.77 -8.32 -0.46
C ASN A 326 -21.25 -8.06 -0.76
N GLU A 327 -21.71 -6.81 -0.65
CA GLU A 327 -23.13 -6.48 -0.75
C GLU A 327 -23.60 -6.26 -2.19
N GLU A 328 -22.73 -5.73 -3.07
CA GLU A 328 -23.11 -5.35 -4.43
C GLU A 328 -22.44 -6.21 -5.49
N LEU A 329 -21.11 -6.39 -5.43
CA LEU A 329 -20.37 -7.08 -6.49
C LEU A 329 -20.62 -8.59 -6.47
N PHE A 330 -20.40 -9.26 -5.34
CA PHE A 330 -20.48 -10.72 -5.23
C PHE A 330 -21.84 -11.29 -5.66
N PRO A 331 -23.00 -10.72 -5.26
CA PRO A 331 -24.29 -11.17 -5.75
C PRO A 331 -24.43 -11.09 -7.28
N ARG A 332 -23.81 -10.09 -7.92
CA ARG A 332 -23.81 -9.94 -9.38
C ARG A 332 -22.85 -10.89 -10.07
N LEU A 333 -21.70 -11.18 -9.46
CA LEU A 333 -20.70 -12.10 -10.01
C LEU A 333 -21.23 -13.53 -10.21
N LEU A 334 -22.27 -13.93 -9.45
CA LEU A 334 -22.96 -15.20 -9.64
C LEU A 334 -23.53 -15.34 -11.07
N ASP A 335 -23.97 -14.24 -11.67
CA ASP A 335 -24.50 -14.20 -13.03
C ASP A 335 -23.41 -14.20 -14.12
N PHE A 336 -22.13 -14.17 -13.72
CA PHE A 336 -20.94 -14.12 -14.60
C PHE A 336 -20.02 -15.33 -14.38
N ASN A 337 -20.58 -16.49 -14.01
CA ASN A 337 -19.84 -17.74 -13.81
C ASN A 337 -18.76 -17.72 -12.71
N TYR A 338 -18.88 -16.82 -11.73
CA TYR A 338 -18.06 -16.88 -10.52
C TYR A 338 -18.79 -17.70 -9.44
N PRO A 339 -18.26 -18.85 -9.00
CA PRO A 339 -18.89 -19.70 -7.98
C PRO A 339 -18.63 -19.14 -6.57
N LEU A 340 -19.05 -17.90 -6.33
CA LEU A 340 -18.83 -17.16 -5.08
C LEU A 340 -20.07 -17.16 -4.17
N ALA A 341 -21.02 -18.06 -4.41
CA ALA A 341 -22.22 -18.17 -3.58
C ALA A 341 -21.81 -18.53 -2.14
N GLY A 342 -22.31 -17.78 -1.16
CA GLY A 342 -21.97 -17.95 0.25
C GLY A 342 -20.54 -17.58 0.63
N HIS A 343 -19.75 -17.02 -0.29
CA HIS A 343 -18.40 -16.55 0.00
C HIS A 343 -18.40 -15.09 0.45
N SER A 344 -17.37 -14.69 1.18
CA SER A 344 -17.14 -13.30 1.60
C SER A 344 -15.73 -12.84 1.28
N PHE A 345 -15.60 -11.58 0.86
CA PHE A 345 -14.36 -10.87 0.68
C PHE A 345 -13.94 -10.17 1.98
N ILE A 346 -12.66 -10.27 2.31
CA ILE A 346 -12.04 -9.53 3.41
C ILE A 346 -10.57 -9.21 3.08
N PHE A 347 -10.08 -8.04 3.45
CA PHE A 347 -8.66 -7.78 3.37
C PHE A 347 -7.90 -8.57 4.44
N LEU A 348 -6.67 -9.00 4.11
CA LEU A 348 -5.85 -9.80 5.00
C LEU A 348 -5.56 -9.07 6.32
N ASP A 349 -5.28 -7.76 6.28
CA ASP A 349 -5.05 -6.97 7.49
C ASP A 349 -6.30 -6.89 8.36
N THR A 350 -7.49 -6.71 7.79
CA THR A 350 -8.78 -6.75 8.52
C THR A 350 -8.95 -8.11 9.20
N TYR A 351 -8.80 -9.20 8.45
CA TYR A 351 -8.93 -10.56 8.95
C TYR A 351 -7.96 -10.85 10.11
N LEU A 352 -6.69 -10.47 9.97
CA LEU A 352 -5.68 -10.66 11.02
C LEU A 352 -6.02 -9.85 12.28
N ARG A 353 -6.53 -8.63 12.15
CA ARG A 353 -6.96 -7.80 13.28
C ARG A 353 -8.16 -8.41 14.00
N GLU A 354 -9.12 -8.99 13.28
CA GLU A 354 -10.26 -9.67 13.88
C GLU A 354 -9.81 -10.91 14.67
N LEU A 355 -8.91 -11.72 14.11
CA LEU A 355 -8.32 -12.86 14.83
C LEU A 355 -7.59 -12.42 16.10
N GLN A 356 -6.86 -11.29 16.05
CA GLN A 356 -6.22 -10.71 17.23
C GLN A 356 -7.24 -10.22 18.26
N ARG A 357 -8.33 -9.57 17.82
CA ARG A 357 -9.41 -9.11 18.71
C ARG A 357 -10.08 -10.28 19.40
N GLN A 358 -10.46 -11.32 18.67
CA GLN A 358 -11.05 -12.54 19.22
C GLN A 358 -10.16 -13.18 20.29
N LYS A 359 -8.84 -13.24 20.05
CA LYS A 359 -7.86 -13.71 21.06
C LYS A 359 -7.79 -12.80 22.29
N LYS A 360 -7.92 -11.47 22.14
CA LYS A 360 -7.94 -10.50 23.25
C LYS A 360 -9.26 -10.47 24.02
N THR A 361 -10.38 -10.81 23.39
CA THR A 361 -11.70 -10.88 24.06
C THR A 361 -11.74 -12.01 25.10
N ILE A 362 -10.89 -13.03 24.95
CA ILE A 362 -10.50 -13.94 26.03
C ILE A 362 -9.52 -13.17 26.95
N SER A 363 -10.05 -12.16 27.63
CA SER A 363 -9.26 -11.21 28.42
C SER A 363 -8.39 -11.93 29.44
N GLU A 364 -7.08 -11.67 29.43
CA GLU A 364 -6.13 -12.11 30.46
C GLU A 364 -6.65 -11.77 31.87
N LYS A 365 -7.35 -10.64 32.01
CA LYS A 365 -7.92 -10.16 33.27
C LYS A 365 -9.20 -10.92 33.68
N ALA A 366 -9.99 -11.37 32.71
CA ALA A 366 -11.13 -12.25 32.96
C ALA A 366 -10.66 -13.67 33.29
N LEU A 367 -9.59 -14.15 32.64
CA LEU A 367 -8.88 -15.37 33.02
C LEU A 367 -8.29 -15.26 34.42
N GLU A 368 -7.65 -14.13 34.76
CA GLU A 368 -7.02 -13.89 36.05
C GLU A 368 -8.05 -13.79 37.19
N LEU A 369 -9.16 -13.06 36.99
CA LEU A 369 -10.29 -13.01 37.93
C LEU A 369 -10.96 -14.39 38.09
N ALA A 370 -11.14 -15.14 37.00
CA ALA A 370 -11.69 -16.49 37.06
C ALA A 370 -10.76 -17.44 37.82
N LEU A 371 -9.45 -17.39 37.56
CA LEU A 371 -8.44 -18.23 38.24
C LEU A 371 -8.24 -17.85 39.72
N ASN A 372 -8.45 -16.59 40.10
CA ASN A 372 -8.25 -16.11 41.48
C ASN A 372 -9.50 -16.25 42.37
N HIS A 373 -10.71 -16.31 41.79
CA HIS A 373 -11.96 -16.30 42.57
C HIS A 373 -12.88 -17.51 42.34
N PHE A 374 -12.64 -18.33 41.31
CA PHE A 374 -13.47 -19.50 41.00
C PHE A 374 -12.61 -20.72 40.68
N GLU A 375 -13.06 -21.92 41.06
CA GLU A 375 -12.44 -23.17 40.62
C GLU A 375 -12.93 -23.49 39.20
N VAL A 376 -12.09 -23.25 38.20
CA VAL A 376 -12.39 -23.61 36.81
C VAL A 376 -11.81 -25.00 36.52
N SER A 377 -12.66 -25.94 36.09
CA SER A 377 -12.16 -27.26 35.69
C SER A 377 -11.27 -27.12 34.44
N GLY A 378 -10.14 -27.84 34.41
CA GLY A 378 -9.19 -27.75 33.28
C GLY A 378 -9.82 -28.12 31.94
N THR A 379 -10.82 -29.00 31.95
CA THR A 379 -11.59 -29.41 30.76
C THR A 379 -12.52 -28.32 30.24
N GLU A 380 -13.17 -27.56 31.11
CA GLU A 380 -14.05 -26.44 30.69
C GLU A 380 -13.21 -25.24 30.24
N PHE A 381 -12.08 -25.00 30.88
CA PHE A 381 -11.12 -23.97 30.49
C PHE A 381 -10.51 -24.24 29.11
N GLU A 382 -10.07 -25.48 28.85
CA GLU A 382 -9.52 -25.89 27.55
C GLU A 382 -10.58 -25.78 26.45
N LYS A 383 -11.83 -26.12 26.74
CA LYS A 383 -12.96 -26.01 25.80
C LYS A 383 -13.33 -24.55 25.47
N ALA A 384 -13.26 -23.65 26.44
CA ALA A 384 -13.61 -22.24 26.25
C ALA A 384 -12.48 -21.38 25.66
N THR A 385 -11.21 -21.72 25.95
CA THR A 385 -10.05 -20.89 25.59
C THR A 385 -9.12 -21.52 24.55
N GLY A 386 -9.22 -22.82 24.31
CA GLY A 386 -8.29 -23.58 23.46
C GLY A 386 -6.91 -23.78 24.07
N ILE A 387 -6.67 -23.36 25.32
CA ILE A 387 -5.37 -23.46 26.01
C ILE A 387 -5.33 -24.74 26.85
N LYS A 388 -4.35 -25.62 26.57
CA LYS A 388 -4.09 -26.83 27.36
C LYS A 388 -3.40 -26.48 28.67
N VAL A 389 -4.10 -26.65 29.80
CA VAL A 389 -3.56 -26.42 31.15
C VAL A 389 -3.18 -27.74 31.83
N LYS A 390 -1.98 -27.78 32.42
CA LYS A 390 -1.54 -28.89 33.28
C LYS A 390 -1.70 -28.49 34.75
N LYS A 391 -2.11 -29.43 35.60
CA LYS A 391 -2.24 -29.21 37.05
C LYS A 391 -0.86 -28.80 37.60
N LYS A 392 -0.75 -27.60 38.16
CA LYS A 392 0.49 -27.10 38.76
C LYS A 392 0.86 -28.02 39.92
N ALA A 393 2.04 -28.63 39.89
CA ALA A 393 2.53 -29.41 41.03
C ALA A 393 2.76 -28.45 42.19
N THR A 394 1.96 -28.54 43.25
CA THR A 394 2.24 -27.88 44.52
C THR A 394 3.50 -28.51 45.11
N LEU A 395 4.59 -27.73 45.13
CA LEU A 395 5.75 -28.08 45.95
C LEU A 395 5.32 -28.07 47.43
N PRO A 396 5.78 -29.04 48.25
CA PRO A 396 5.47 -29.05 49.67
C PRO A 396 5.95 -27.76 50.32
N VAL A 397 5.05 -27.10 51.04
CA VAL A 397 5.37 -25.93 51.86
C VAL A 397 6.30 -26.40 52.98
N ASP A 398 7.54 -25.94 52.96
CA ASP A 398 8.51 -26.20 54.01
C ASP A 398 8.03 -25.54 55.32
N GLN A 399 7.62 -26.37 56.27
CA GLN A 399 7.22 -25.95 57.60
C GLN A 399 8.48 -25.65 58.41
N ASN A 400 8.89 -24.38 58.48
CA ASN A 400 9.60 -23.82 59.64
C ASN A 400 9.98 -22.34 59.42
N VAL A 401 9.12 -21.39 59.81
CA VAL A 401 9.53 -20.22 60.61
C VAL A 401 8.35 -19.81 61.50
N LYS A 402 8.70 -19.57 62.76
CA LYS A 402 7.86 -19.33 63.92
C LYS A 402 7.00 -18.07 63.82
N ALA A 403 5.87 -18.15 64.53
CA ALA A 403 4.96 -17.07 64.85
C ALA A 403 5.66 -15.85 65.46
N VAL A 404 5.34 -14.65 64.95
CA VAL A 404 5.27 -13.42 65.75
C VAL A 404 4.08 -12.57 65.25
N VAL A 405 3.02 -12.65 66.05
CA VAL A 405 2.01 -11.65 66.40
C VAL A 405 2.05 -10.29 65.67
N LYS A 406 0.92 -9.96 65.02
CA LYS A 406 0.49 -8.58 64.73
C LYS A 406 0.27 -7.80 66.03
N LYS A 407 0.88 -6.62 66.15
CA LYS A 407 0.34 -5.51 66.95
C LYS A 407 0.44 -4.20 66.16
N ASN A 408 -0.75 -3.68 65.86
CA ASN A 408 -1.26 -2.31 65.94
C ASN A 408 -0.36 -1.08 65.77
N ALA A 409 -1.04 -0.09 65.14
CA ALA A 409 -0.95 1.36 65.36
C ALA A 409 0.29 2.02 64.75
N GLU A 410 0.25 3.24 64.23
CA GLU A 410 -0.76 4.29 64.04
C GLU A 410 -0.13 5.28 63.03
N ASN A 411 -0.90 6.28 62.59
CA ASN A 411 -0.54 7.63 62.11
C ASN A 411 0.98 7.97 61.97
N ASP A 412 1.44 8.71 60.98
CA ASP A 412 1.00 10.08 60.68
C ASP A 412 1.79 10.69 59.49
N THR A 413 1.26 11.78 58.95
CA THR A 413 1.95 12.89 58.27
C THR A 413 2.82 12.67 57.02
N ASN A 414 2.27 13.11 55.88
CA ASN A 414 2.66 14.33 55.15
C ASN A 414 4.17 14.53 54.85
N THR A 415 4.55 14.59 53.57
CA THR A 415 5.15 15.79 52.92
C THR A 415 5.59 15.50 51.48
N ASN A 416 5.37 16.51 50.62
CA ASN A 416 5.92 16.67 49.27
C ASN A 416 7.43 16.40 49.21
N THR A 417 7.98 16.06 48.04
CA THR A 417 8.67 17.00 47.11
C THR A 417 9.30 16.20 45.96
N ALA A 418 9.18 16.73 44.75
CA ALA A 418 9.91 16.29 43.56
C ALA A 418 11.41 16.60 43.68
N THR A 419 12.26 15.75 43.11
CA THR A 419 13.46 16.18 42.34
C THR A 419 14.09 15.00 41.61
N GLU A 420 14.59 15.32 40.43
CA GLU A 420 15.36 14.53 39.48
C GLU A 420 16.61 13.87 40.08
N SER A 421 17.01 12.72 39.53
CA SER A 421 18.37 12.49 38.98
C SER A 421 18.54 11.02 38.61
N GLU A 422 18.56 10.77 37.30
CA GLU A 422 19.16 9.56 36.74
C GLU A 422 20.68 9.66 36.86
N ALA A 423 21.30 8.63 37.46
CA ALA A 423 22.71 8.36 37.33
C ALA A 423 22.93 6.84 37.50
N ASN A 424 23.34 6.21 36.40
CA ASN A 424 24.33 5.12 36.35
C ASN A 424 24.44 4.71 34.86
N GLN A 425 25.30 5.37 34.09
CA GLN A 425 26.71 5.02 33.88
C GLN A 425 26.89 3.58 33.39
N GLU A 426 26.76 3.46 32.08
CA GLU A 426 27.48 2.49 31.26
C GLU A 426 28.99 2.79 31.33
N THR A 427 29.76 1.76 31.62
CA THR A 427 31.15 1.60 31.17
C THR A 427 31.11 0.36 30.27
N GLY A 428 31.58 0.33 29.03
CA GLY A 428 32.58 1.13 28.36
C GLY A 428 33.51 0.15 27.68
N ASN A 429 33.46 0.07 26.34
CA ASN A 429 34.64 -0.16 25.51
C ASN A 429 34.34 0.19 24.04
N GLN A 430 34.73 1.42 23.69
CA GLN A 430 35.05 1.84 22.32
C GLN A 430 36.39 1.22 21.90
N VAL A 431 36.55 1.00 20.59
CA VAL A 431 37.73 1.52 19.86
C VAL A 431 37.29 1.93 18.45
N ASP A 432 37.58 3.17 18.10
CA ASP A 432 37.39 3.84 16.81
C ASP A 432 38.36 3.35 15.72
N SER A 433 37.96 3.54 14.45
CA SER A 433 38.79 4.29 13.48
C SER A 433 38.04 4.58 12.17
N THR A 434 37.54 5.83 12.09
CA THR A 434 37.70 6.78 10.97
C THR A 434 37.37 6.40 9.52
N GLY A 435 36.40 7.14 8.96
CA GLY A 435 36.66 7.99 7.77
C GLY A 435 36.02 7.59 6.45
N ASN A 436 34.77 8.01 6.21
CA ASN A 436 34.43 9.08 5.27
C ASN A 436 32.92 9.07 4.98
N LEU A 437 32.30 10.24 5.13
CA LEU A 437 31.02 10.52 4.52
C LEU A 437 31.19 10.44 3.00
N ASP A 438 30.32 9.67 2.34
CA ASP A 438 29.88 10.03 1.02
C ASP A 438 28.38 9.76 0.90
N THR A 439 27.69 10.85 0.58
CA THR A 439 26.28 10.99 0.31
C THR A 439 25.87 10.13 -0.87
N ASN A 440 24.81 9.32 -0.74
CA ASN A 440 23.83 9.11 -1.79
C ASN A 440 22.56 8.48 -1.22
N VAL A 441 21.47 9.25 -1.28
CA VAL A 441 20.11 8.77 -1.12
C VAL A 441 19.79 7.91 -2.34
N GLU A 442 19.78 6.58 -2.17
CA GLU A 442 19.20 5.67 -3.14
C GLU A 442 17.84 5.15 -2.63
N VAL A 443 16.81 5.52 -3.37
CA VAL A 443 15.50 4.87 -3.56
C VAL A 443 15.36 3.53 -2.82
N ALA A 444 14.38 3.45 -1.91
CA ALA A 444 14.01 2.22 -1.20
C ALA A 444 13.48 1.16 -2.19
N LYS A 445 14.41 0.46 -2.84
CA LYS A 445 14.20 -0.88 -3.40
C LYS A 445 14.25 -1.85 -2.23
N ASN A 446 13.34 -2.83 -2.21
CA ASN A 446 13.35 -3.98 -1.29
C ASN A 446 14.76 -4.57 -1.10
N GLN A 447 15.52 -4.11 -0.10
CA GLN A 447 16.97 -4.38 0.02
C GLN A 447 17.36 -5.30 1.18
N ASP A 448 16.42 -5.98 1.83
CA ASP A 448 16.78 -6.77 3.02
C ASP A 448 17.26 -8.21 2.75
N PHE A 449 17.48 -8.65 1.48
CA PHE A 449 17.88 -10.04 1.23
C PHE A 449 19.05 -10.33 0.29
N PHE A 450 19.48 -9.43 -0.61
CA PHE A 450 20.46 -9.82 -1.64
C PHE A 450 21.74 -8.97 -1.56
N LYS A 451 22.66 -9.34 -0.66
CA LYS A 451 24.08 -8.95 -0.77
C LYS A 451 24.85 -9.89 -1.71
N TYR A 452 24.31 -11.10 -1.91
CA TYR A 452 24.93 -12.18 -2.66
C TYR A 452 23.91 -12.90 -3.54
N GLY A 453 24.36 -13.47 -4.65
CA GLY A 453 23.56 -14.30 -5.54
C GLY A 453 23.49 -15.76 -5.11
N SER A 454 22.72 -16.56 -5.84
CA SER A 454 22.57 -18.00 -5.62
C SER A 454 22.32 -18.78 -6.91
N VAL A 455 22.61 -20.08 -6.87
CA VAL A 455 22.19 -21.06 -7.89
C VAL A 455 21.28 -22.06 -7.20
N ILE A 456 20.04 -22.16 -7.69
CA ILE A 456 19.02 -23.07 -7.18
C ILE A 456 18.53 -23.99 -8.30
N LEU A 457 18.14 -25.22 -7.97
CA LEU A 457 17.51 -26.16 -8.89
C LEU A 457 16.02 -26.24 -8.56
N PRO A 458 15.12 -25.73 -9.42
CA PRO A 458 13.69 -25.75 -9.17
C PRO A 458 13.11 -27.16 -9.34
N ILE A 459 12.19 -27.54 -8.46
CA ILE A 459 11.39 -28.77 -8.58
C ILE A 459 10.13 -28.40 -9.36
N ARG A 460 10.08 -28.78 -10.65
CA ARG A 460 9.02 -28.33 -11.57
C ARG A 460 7.73 -29.15 -11.51
N ASP A 461 7.82 -30.42 -11.13
CA ASP A 461 6.64 -31.28 -11.04
C ASP A 461 5.82 -30.93 -9.79
N LYS A 462 4.98 -29.90 -9.92
CA LYS A 462 4.12 -29.40 -8.85
C LYS A 462 3.09 -30.43 -8.39
N LYS A 463 2.65 -31.34 -9.27
CA LYS A 463 1.67 -32.37 -8.92
C LYS A 463 2.33 -33.43 -8.05
N LEU A 464 3.51 -33.89 -8.44
CA LEU A 464 4.32 -34.78 -7.62
C LEU A 464 4.66 -34.10 -6.30
N TRP A 465 5.19 -32.88 -6.33
CA TRP A 465 5.53 -32.13 -5.11
C TRP A 465 4.36 -32.04 -4.12
N ALA A 466 3.18 -31.61 -4.59
CA ALA A 466 1.99 -31.51 -3.76
C ALA A 466 1.57 -32.86 -3.14
N SER A 467 1.75 -33.98 -3.87
CA SER A 467 1.45 -35.32 -3.35
C SER A 467 2.40 -35.79 -2.24
N LEU A 468 3.58 -35.17 -2.12
CA LEU A 468 4.59 -35.50 -1.12
C LEU A 468 4.46 -34.67 0.16
N LEU A 469 3.69 -33.58 0.12
CA LEU A 469 3.59 -32.67 1.27
C LEU A 469 2.82 -33.32 2.42
N PRO A 470 3.32 -33.23 3.67
CA PRO A 470 2.54 -33.64 4.82
C PRO A 470 1.31 -32.72 4.97
N ASP A 471 0.23 -33.26 5.51
CA ASP A 471 -0.96 -32.50 5.88
C ASP A 471 -0.66 -31.67 7.14
N ILE A 472 -0.32 -30.39 6.95
CA ILE A 472 0.05 -29.47 8.03
C ILE A 472 -1.18 -28.69 8.43
N ALA A 473 -1.49 -28.70 9.72
CA ALA A 473 -2.59 -27.91 10.27
C ALA A 473 -2.30 -26.42 10.02
N VAL A 474 -3.26 -25.70 9.47
CA VAL A 474 -3.14 -24.26 9.19
C VAL A 474 -2.74 -23.47 10.44
N SER A 475 -3.18 -23.92 11.63
CA SER A 475 -2.81 -23.33 12.91
C SER A 475 -1.31 -23.41 13.22
N ASP A 476 -0.62 -24.41 12.68
CA ASP A 476 0.81 -24.66 12.89
C ASP A 476 1.68 -23.96 11.84
N LEU A 477 1.14 -23.59 10.67
CA LEU A 477 1.86 -22.80 9.67
C LEU A 477 2.26 -21.42 10.21
N TYR A 478 3.47 -21.00 9.87
CA TYR A 478 3.96 -19.66 10.11
C TYR A 478 3.76 -18.80 8.86
N ILE A 479 3.02 -17.71 9.01
CA ILE A 479 2.71 -16.77 7.92
C ILE A 479 3.09 -15.38 8.40
N ASN A 480 4.06 -14.77 7.72
CA ASN A 480 4.51 -13.41 7.95
C ASN A 480 4.70 -12.70 6.59
N PRO A 481 3.64 -12.05 6.08
CA PRO A 481 3.66 -11.39 4.78
C PRO A 481 4.65 -10.22 4.71
N ARG A 482 4.90 -9.53 5.84
CA ARG A 482 5.89 -8.44 5.91
C ARG A 482 7.32 -8.94 5.65
N ALA A 483 7.60 -10.18 6.04
CA ALA A 483 8.88 -10.85 5.78
C ALA A 483 8.88 -11.69 4.49
N GLY A 484 7.78 -11.70 3.73
CA GLY A 484 7.62 -12.52 2.53
C GLY A 484 7.54 -14.03 2.79
N VAL A 485 7.16 -14.45 4.00
CA VAL A 485 7.07 -15.87 4.40
C VAL A 485 5.61 -16.32 4.44
N TYR A 486 5.27 -17.34 3.66
CA TYR A 486 3.88 -17.74 3.41
C TYR A 486 3.62 -19.23 3.67
N GLY A 487 3.71 -19.72 4.91
CA GLY A 487 3.33 -21.11 5.22
C GLY A 487 4.07 -22.13 4.36
N TYR A 488 3.38 -22.83 3.45
CA TYR A 488 4.01 -23.74 2.49
C TYR A 488 4.94 -23.00 1.50
N GLU A 489 6.05 -23.64 1.15
CA GLU A 489 6.92 -23.16 0.06
C GLU A 489 6.21 -23.31 -1.29
N ASP A 490 5.98 -22.19 -1.97
CA ASP A 490 5.26 -22.12 -3.25
C ASP A 490 6.20 -22.25 -4.47
N THR A 491 7.51 -22.12 -4.24
CA THR A 491 8.57 -22.27 -5.23
C THR A 491 9.61 -23.31 -4.81
N PRO A 492 9.24 -24.60 -4.70
CA PRO A 492 10.14 -25.63 -4.18
C PRO A 492 11.40 -25.74 -5.03
N HIS A 493 12.55 -25.66 -4.36
CA HIS A 493 13.86 -25.69 -4.99
C HIS A 493 14.90 -26.25 -4.04
N ILE A 494 16.04 -26.67 -4.61
CA ILE A 494 17.22 -27.11 -3.87
C ILE A 494 18.35 -26.14 -4.18
N THR A 495 18.93 -25.52 -3.17
CA THR A 495 20.05 -24.59 -3.37
C THR A 495 21.34 -25.36 -3.63
N ALA A 496 21.94 -25.18 -4.82
CA ALA A 496 23.27 -25.71 -5.13
C ALA A 496 24.37 -24.87 -4.48
N LEU A 497 24.25 -23.55 -4.53
CA LEU A 497 25.17 -22.64 -3.84
C LEU A 497 24.50 -21.30 -3.54
N TYR A 498 24.57 -20.85 -2.30
CA TYR A 498 24.20 -19.50 -1.88
C TYR A 498 25.47 -18.71 -1.55
N GLY A 499 25.44 -17.39 -1.72
CA GLY A 499 26.57 -16.53 -1.35
C GLY A 499 27.50 -16.18 -2.52
N LEU A 500 27.04 -16.29 -3.76
CA LEU A 500 27.83 -15.97 -4.95
C LEU A 500 28.04 -14.46 -5.10
N HIS A 501 29.28 -14.04 -5.32
CA HIS A 501 29.58 -12.62 -5.54
C HIS A 501 29.32 -12.26 -7.02
N ALA A 502 28.90 -11.03 -7.27
CA ALA A 502 28.78 -10.52 -8.63
C ALA A 502 30.16 -10.46 -9.29
N LEU A 503 30.32 -11.15 -10.42
CA LEU A 503 31.55 -11.13 -11.23
C LEU A 503 31.21 -10.77 -12.68
N PRO A 504 32.08 -10.04 -13.38
CA PRO A 504 31.97 -9.85 -14.83
C PRO A 504 31.88 -11.22 -15.54
N ASN A 505 30.91 -11.38 -16.43
CA ASN A 505 30.66 -12.63 -17.18
C ASN A 505 30.31 -13.87 -16.31
N ALA A 506 29.83 -13.70 -15.08
CA ALA A 506 29.42 -14.81 -14.22
C ALA A 506 28.38 -15.72 -14.90
N LEU A 507 27.38 -15.13 -15.57
CA LEU A 507 26.33 -15.87 -16.27
C LEU A 507 26.90 -16.78 -17.36
N LYS A 508 27.73 -16.27 -18.26
CA LYS A 508 28.35 -17.06 -19.34
C LYS A 508 29.20 -18.22 -18.82
N LYS A 509 29.96 -17.98 -17.73
CA LYS A 509 30.76 -19.03 -17.07
C LYS A 509 29.88 -20.09 -16.41
N LEU A 510 28.74 -19.68 -15.86
CA LEU A 510 27.78 -20.56 -15.22
C LEU A 510 27.05 -21.41 -16.25
N GLU A 511 26.61 -20.81 -17.36
CA GLU A 511 26.07 -21.52 -18.53
C GLU A 511 27.06 -22.56 -19.05
N ALA A 512 28.34 -22.21 -19.22
CA ALA A 512 29.36 -23.14 -19.67
C ALA A 512 29.62 -24.29 -18.68
N LEU A 513 29.53 -24.04 -17.36
CA LEU A 513 29.67 -25.07 -16.34
C LEU A 513 28.45 -26.00 -16.27
N LEU A 514 27.25 -25.42 -16.39
CA LEU A 514 26.00 -26.18 -16.33
C LEU A 514 25.81 -27.00 -17.60
N ALA A 515 26.20 -26.49 -18.76
CA ALA A 515 26.15 -27.23 -20.03
C ALA A 515 26.99 -28.52 -20.05
N THR A 516 27.94 -28.71 -19.12
CA THR A 516 28.68 -29.97 -18.97
C THR A 516 28.02 -30.95 -18.02
N GLN A 517 26.92 -30.56 -17.37
CA GLN A 517 26.16 -31.44 -16.48
C GLN A 517 25.15 -32.25 -17.29
N GLN A 518 24.92 -33.48 -16.86
CA GLN A 518 23.77 -34.26 -17.31
C GLN A 518 22.61 -34.03 -16.34
N GLU A 519 21.44 -34.53 -16.72
CA GLU A 519 20.26 -34.58 -15.86
C GLU A 519 20.63 -35.13 -14.46
N MET A 520 20.33 -34.37 -13.42
CA MET A 520 20.75 -34.67 -12.05
C MET A 520 19.67 -35.45 -11.31
N GLU A 521 19.99 -36.68 -10.94
CA GLU A 521 19.16 -37.44 -9.99
C GLU A 521 19.38 -36.89 -8.56
N VAL A 522 18.28 -36.54 -7.89
CA VAL A 522 18.24 -36.21 -6.46
C VAL A 522 17.25 -37.10 -5.74
N GLN A 523 17.55 -37.44 -4.49
CA GLN A 523 16.71 -38.30 -3.66
C GLN A 523 16.23 -37.55 -2.43
N LEU A 524 14.90 -37.51 -2.22
CA LEU A 524 14.31 -37.02 -0.98
C LEU A 524 14.21 -38.17 0.02
N THR A 525 14.86 -38.04 1.18
CA THR A 525 15.08 -39.19 2.10
C THR A 525 14.30 -39.12 3.40
N ALA A 526 14.18 -37.94 4.02
CA ALA A 526 13.48 -37.77 5.29
C ALA A 526 12.91 -36.36 5.41
N ILE A 527 11.87 -36.21 6.23
CA ILE A 527 11.38 -34.89 6.65
C ILE A 527 12.05 -34.53 7.98
N SER A 528 12.80 -33.44 7.98
CA SER A 528 13.46 -32.92 9.18
C SER A 528 13.20 -31.43 9.38
N VAL A 529 13.65 -30.90 10.51
CA VAL A 529 13.42 -29.52 10.92
C VAL A 529 14.74 -28.78 11.00
N PHE A 530 14.75 -27.58 10.44
CA PHE A 530 15.84 -26.64 10.60
C PHE A 530 15.41 -25.50 11.53
N GLU A 531 15.98 -25.51 12.74
CA GLU A 531 15.73 -24.48 13.75
C GLU A 531 16.70 -23.30 13.55
N GLN A 532 16.15 -22.10 13.39
CA GLN A 532 16.94 -20.88 13.24
C GLN A 532 16.96 -20.09 14.56
N LYS A 533 18.17 -19.75 15.05
CA LYS A 533 18.30 -18.93 16.26
C LYS A 533 17.74 -17.52 16.00
N GLY A 534 16.95 -17.01 16.95
CA GLY A 534 16.36 -15.66 16.87
C GLY A 534 15.14 -15.53 15.94
N LYS A 535 14.66 -16.61 15.34
CA LYS A 535 13.40 -16.64 14.60
C LYS A 535 12.28 -17.24 15.44
N ASP A 536 11.07 -16.78 15.15
CA ASP A 536 9.78 -17.21 15.72
C ASP A 536 9.14 -18.37 14.93
N TYR A 537 9.86 -18.89 13.93
CA TYR A 537 9.47 -20.04 13.10
C TYR A 537 10.59 -21.08 12.98
N GLU A 538 10.19 -22.26 12.56
CA GLU A 538 10.99 -23.43 12.22
C GLU A 538 10.77 -23.74 10.73
N VAL A 539 11.76 -24.30 10.05
CA VAL A 539 11.63 -24.68 8.64
C VAL A 539 11.50 -26.20 8.55
N LEU A 540 10.35 -26.67 8.07
CA LEU A 540 10.14 -28.07 7.72
C LEU A 540 10.68 -28.30 6.31
N LYS A 541 11.49 -29.35 6.13
CA LYS A 541 12.21 -29.59 4.88
C LYS A 541 12.40 -31.07 4.61
N PHE A 542 12.54 -31.41 3.33
CA PHE A 542 13.12 -32.69 2.93
C PHE A 542 14.64 -32.62 3.00
N GLU A 543 15.24 -33.68 3.54
CA GLU A 543 16.66 -33.99 3.35
C GLU A 543 16.87 -34.50 1.93
N VAL A 544 17.93 -34.01 1.30
CA VAL A 544 18.27 -34.33 -0.09
C VAL A 544 19.60 -35.06 -0.10
N THR A 545 19.69 -36.16 -0.85
CA THR A 545 20.95 -36.82 -1.19
C THR A 545 21.14 -36.86 -2.70
N SER A 546 22.32 -36.44 -3.16
CA SER A 546 22.68 -36.49 -4.58
C SER A 546 24.19 -36.30 -4.76
N PRO A 547 24.93 -37.34 -5.22
CA PRO A 547 26.34 -37.19 -5.56
C PRO A 547 26.60 -36.14 -6.64
N ALA A 548 25.71 -36.04 -7.64
CA ALA A 548 25.82 -35.06 -8.72
C ALA A 548 25.66 -33.62 -8.20
N LEU A 549 24.71 -33.38 -7.29
CA LEU A 549 24.52 -32.06 -6.68
C LEU A 549 25.72 -31.65 -5.81
N VAL A 550 26.33 -32.59 -5.09
CA VAL A 550 27.55 -32.33 -4.31
C VAL A 550 28.72 -31.99 -5.23
N ALA A 551 28.89 -32.71 -6.34
CA ALA A 551 29.90 -32.40 -7.34
C ALA A 551 29.69 -31.01 -7.97
N LEU A 552 28.43 -30.65 -8.28
CA LEU A 552 28.09 -29.31 -8.76
C LEU A 552 28.43 -28.23 -7.73
N HIS A 553 28.08 -28.44 -6.46
CA HIS A 553 28.39 -27.50 -5.37
C HIS A 553 29.90 -27.22 -5.27
N GLU A 554 30.73 -28.27 -5.30
CA GLU A 554 32.19 -28.11 -5.25
C GLU A 554 32.76 -27.46 -6.52
N ALA A 555 32.19 -27.76 -7.70
CA ALA A 555 32.57 -27.10 -8.95
C ALA A 555 32.24 -25.60 -8.91
N LEU A 556 31.07 -25.23 -8.37
CA LEU A 556 30.66 -23.84 -8.18
C LEU A 556 31.56 -23.11 -7.18
N LYS A 557 31.85 -23.73 -6.02
CA LYS A 557 32.78 -23.17 -5.02
C LYS A 557 34.17 -22.92 -5.60
N THR A 558 34.68 -23.85 -6.39
CA THR A 558 36.02 -23.75 -6.98
C THR A 558 36.10 -22.65 -8.04
N LYS A 559 35.05 -22.50 -8.87
CA LYS A 559 35.08 -21.60 -10.04
C LYS A 559 34.58 -20.18 -9.76
N PHE A 560 33.83 -19.97 -8.68
CA PHE A 560 33.20 -18.68 -8.39
C PHE A 560 33.59 -18.14 -7.02
N ARG A 561 33.77 -16.82 -6.95
CA ARG A 561 33.96 -16.12 -5.69
C ARG A 561 32.66 -16.17 -4.88
N HIS A 562 32.74 -16.59 -3.63
CA HIS A 562 31.58 -16.82 -2.79
C HIS A 562 31.87 -16.55 -1.30
N THR A 563 30.80 -16.39 -0.51
CA THR A 563 30.80 -16.37 0.95
C THR A 563 29.86 -17.45 1.46
N LEU A 564 30.36 -18.43 2.21
CA LEU A 564 29.51 -19.49 2.78
C LEU A 564 28.90 -19.01 4.11
N MET A 565 27.62 -19.31 4.30
CA MET A 565 26.95 -19.14 5.60
C MET A 565 27.15 -20.33 6.54
N TYR A 566 27.49 -21.50 5.99
CA TYR A 566 27.69 -22.75 6.72
C TYR A 566 28.90 -23.50 6.18
N ASP A 567 29.69 -24.10 7.06
CA ASP A 567 30.93 -24.81 6.68
C ASP A 567 30.66 -26.13 5.95
N THR A 568 29.53 -26.76 6.22
CA THR A 568 29.13 -28.05 5.64
C THR A 568 27.94 -27.88 4.70
N TYR A 569 28.05 -28.43 3.50
CA TYR A 569 26.96 -28.42 2.53
C TYR A 569 25.96 -29.54 2.84
N VAL A 570 24.75 -29.14 3.24
CA VAL A 570 23.63 -30.05 3.51
C VAL A 570 22.45 -29.64 2.64
N PRO A 571 22.31 -30.23 1.43
CA PRO A 571 21.22 -29.89 0.54
C PRO A 571 19.89 -30.31 1.12
N HIS A 572 18.88 -29.48 0.90
CA HIS A 572 17.53 -29.69 1.39
C HIS A 572 16.53 -28.98 0.47
N ALA A 573 15.27 -29.39 0.55
CA ALA A 573 14.16 -28.72 -0.11
C ALA A 573 13.13 -28.28 0.93
N THR A 574 12.85 -26.99 1.02
CA THR A 574 11.89 -26.45 1.99
C THR A 574 10.47 -26.89 1.65
N ILE A 575 9.74 -27.40 2.66
CA ILE A 575 8.33 -27.81 2.56
C ILE A 575 7.45 -26.64 3.03
N ALA A 576 7.71 -26.14 4.24
CA ALA A 576 6.92 -25.10 4.87
C ALA A 576 7.66 -24.40 6.01
N PHE A 577 7.26 -23.17 6.29
CA PHE A 577 7.60 -22.43 7.49
C PHE A 577 6.52 -22.68 8.54
N ILE A 578 6.93 -23.15 9.72
CA ILE A 578 6.05 -23.65 10.79
C ILE A 578 6.33 -22.86 12.07
N LYS A 579 5.31 -22.59 12.87
CA LYS A 579 5.45 -21.92 14.16
C LYS A 579 6.36 -22.72 15.08
N LYS A 580 7.20 -22.00 15.84
CA LYS A 580 8.15 -22.60 16.76
C LYS A 580 7.51 -23.62 17.70
N GLY A 581 8.09 -24.81 17.80
CA GLY A 581 7.62 -25.92 18.62
C GLY A 581 6.56 -26.81 17.98
N ALA A 582 5.99 -26.44 16.82
CA ALA A 582 4.97 -27.25 16.14
C ALA A 582 5.58 -28.22 15.10
N ALA A 583 6.80 -27.99 14.61
CA ALA A 583 7.34 -28.77 13.50
C ALA A 583 7.60 -30.25 13.84
N LYS A 584 7.85 -30.57 15.12
CA LYS A 584 8.02 -31.96 15.60
C LYS A 584 6.81 -32.86 15.35
N LYS A 585 5.60 -32.30 15.15
CA LYS A 585 4.40 -33.06 14.80
C LYS A 585 4.51 -33.71 13.42
N TYR A 586 5.35 -33.16 12.55
CA TYR A 586 5.41 -33.50 11.12
C TYR A 586 6.71 -34.22 10.72
N THR A 587 7.62 -34.45 11.66
CA THR A 587 8.89 -35.16 11.43
C THR A 587 8.78 -36.68 11.55
N THR A 588 7.65 -37.21 12.00
CA THR A 588 7.44 -38.65 12.20
C THR A 588 7.04 -39.40 10.94
N ALA A 589 6.73 -38.69 9.84
CA ALA A 589 6.48 -39.30 8.54
C ALA A 589 7.79 -39.89 7.99
N LYS A 590 7.97 -41.21 8.16
CA LYS A 590 9.09 -41.93 7.55
C LYS A 590 8.81 -42.10 6.06
N ILE A 591 9.70 -41.56 5.23
CA ILE A 591 9.75 -41.90 3.82
C ILE A 591 10.37 -43.31 3.75
N GLU A 592 9.55 -44.33 3.49
CA GLU A 592 9.98 -45.73 3.50
C GLU A 592 10.99 -46.06 2.38
N GLN A 593 10.88 -45.36 1.25
CA GLN A 593 11.81 -45.45 0.13
C GLN A 593 12.15 -44.05 -0.41
N PRO A 594 13.43 -43.72 -0.64
CA PRO A 594 13.82 -42.42 -1.16
C PRO A 594 13.09 -42.06 -2.46
N ILE A 595 12.50 -40.87 -2.51
CA ILE A 595 11.78 -40.40 -3.69
C ILE A 595 12.78 -39.80 -4.67
N LYS A 596 12.89 -40.39 -5.85
CA LYS A 596 13.80 -39.94 -6.90
C LYS A 596 13.17 -38.81 -7.71
N LEU A 597 13.89 -37.73 -7.88
CA LEU A 597 13.56 -36.61 -8.76
C LEU A 597 14.70 -36.39 -9.74
N SER A 598 14.33 -35.97 -10.94
CA SER A 598 15.27 -35.70 -12.03
C SER A 598 15.24 -34.21 -12.35
N LEU A 599 16.38 -33.53 -12.27
CA LEU A 599 16.51 -32.08 -12.41
C LEU A 599 17.43 -31.72 -13.58
N ASN A 600 16.93 -30.90 -14.50
CA ASN A 600 17.61 -30.47 -15.74
C ASN A 600 17.60 -28.95 -15.92
N GLU A 601 17.24 -28.21 -14.87
CA GLU A 601 17.22 -26.76 -14.85
C GLU A 601 17.89 -26.22 -13.59
N ALA A 602 18.54 -25.08 -13.72
CA ALA A 602 18.99 -24.25 -12.62
C ALA A 602 18.54 -22.80 -12.84
N ILE A 603 18.30 -22.09 -11.76
CA ILE A 603 18.04 -20.66 -11.75
C ILE A 603 19.22 -19.99 -11.05
N TYR A 604 19.86 -19.09 -11.78
CA TYR A 604 20.85 -18.17 -11.22
C TYR A 604 20.15 -16.90 -10.77
N SER A 605 20.23 -16.57 -9.48
CA SER A 605 19.84 -15.26 -8.96
C SER A 605 21.10 -14.44 -8.74
N ASP A 606 21.20 -13.25 -9.34
CA ASP A 606 22.27 -12.32 -9.02
C ASP A 606 22.03 -11.64 -7.65
N GLY A 607 23.04 -10.92 -7.15
CA GLY A 607 22.94 -10.15 -5.91
C GLY A 607 22.02 -8.93 -6.00
N LYS A 608 21.34 -8.70 -7.13
CA LYS A 608 20.31 -7.65 -7.29
C LYS A 608 18.91 -8.25 -7.38
N GLY A 609 18.78 -9.58 -7.26
CA GLY A 609 17.52 -10.32 -7.34
C GLY A 609 17.06 -10.67 -8.76
N ASN A 610 17.87 -10.41 -9.80
CA ASN A 610 17.54 -10.82 -11.16
C ASN A 610 17.73 -12.33 -11.30
N LYS A 611 16.75 -13.02 -11.88
CA LYS A 611 16.75 -14.48 -12.05
C LYS A 611 16.92 -14.87 -13.52
N THR A 612 17.87 -15.75 -13.81
CA THR A 612 18.10 -16.32 -15.14
C THR A 612 17.96 -17.83 -15.09
N LEU A 613 17.11 -18.39 -15.94
CA LEU A 613 16.95 -19.84 -16.11
C LEU A 613 18.05 -20.39 -17.03
N ILE A 614 18.70 -21.47 -16.60
CA ILE A 614 19.73 -22.18 -17.35
C ILE A 614 19.31 -23.65 -17.41
N LYS A 615 19.22 -24.22 -18.61
CA LYS A 615 18.90 -25.64 -18.83
C LYS A 615 20.18 -26.42 -19.06
N PHE A 616 20.25 -27.66 -18.58
CA PHE A 616 21.39 -28.55 -18.79
C PHE A 616 20.95 -30.01 -18.97
#